data_AF-A0A847W2B0-F1
#
_entry.id   AF-A0A847W2B0-F1
#
_cell.length_a   1.000
_cell.length_b   1.000
_cell.length_c   1.000
_cell.angle_alpha   90.00
_cell.angle_beta   90.00
_cell.angle_gamma   90.00
#
_symmetry.space_group_name_H-M   'P 1'
#
loop_
_entity.id
_entity.type
_entity.pdbx_description
1 polymer ?
#
loop_
_entity_poly.entity_id
_entity_poly.type
_entity_poly.pdbx_seq_one_letter_code
_entity_poly.pdbx_strand_id
1 'polypeptide(L)'
;MRIILKGHKHIYEIENTVRSFGIKISDILYDGAVKKSEDDSFCYSRLVKNSKRNLLLIAIKIRGSIKIIKTSLCRDAEKKEIEFSFCEAIFNILTELTGISPAWGLLTGVRPVKLMLAVCDEVGGFEGAEKVLKTKYKVSAKKIDLLSRVSRFAEGVSKRVEPMSYSLYISIPFCPSRCNYCSFISKEVKRDIGLLETYIERLIDEVRLSLKIAEDIGLGLFSVYIGGGTPTVLSENLLDRLMEELSLFIPSDLAEFTVEAGRPDTLTREKLKILSRYTVNRIAINPQTMSDEVLKNIGRNHTANDFVEAFTAAREMGFSNI
;
A
#
# COMPACT_ATOMS: atom_id res chain seq x y z
N MET A 1 -25.82 -7.31 4.42
CA MET A 1 -25.68 -8.45 5.34
C MET A 1 -25.45 -7.90 6.73
N ARG A 2 -26.17 -8.41 7.72
CA ARG A 2 -25.97 -8.03 9.13
C ARG A 2 -24.90 -8.91 9.76
N ILE A 3 -24.01 -8.33 10.55
CA ILE A 3 -23.03 -9.08 11.35
C ILE A 3 -23.55 -9.13 12.79
N ILE A 4 -23.59 -10.32 13.38
CA ILE A 4 -24.09 -10.55 14.74
C ILE A 4 -23.01 -11.26 15.53
N LEU A 5 -22.47 -10.59 16.56
CA LEU A 5 -21.40 -11.09 17.40
C LEU A 5 -21.92 -11.40 18.80
N LYS A 6 -21.62 -12.58 19.34
CA LYS A 6 -22.04 -12.97 20.70
C LYS A 6 -20.89 -13.51 21.53
N GLY A 7 -20.64 -12.93 22.70
CA GLY A 7 -19.54 -13.36 23.58
C GLY A 7 -18.13 -13.02 23.08
N HIS A 8 -17.99 -12.17 22.06
CA HIS A 8 -16.72 -11.58 21.61
C HIS A 8 -16.94 -10.26 20.86
N LYS A 9 -15.86 -9.48 20.65
CA LYS A 9 -15.89 -8.17 19.95
C LYS A 9 -14.95 -8.10 18.74
N HIS A 10 -14.70 -9.24 18.10
CA HIS A 10 -13.75 -9.38 16.98
C HIS A 10 -14.33 -8.87 15.64
N ILE A 11 -14.85 -7.65 15.61
CA ILE A 11 -15.58 -7.14 14.44
C ILE A 11 -14.68 -6.85 13.25
N TYR A 12 -13.53 -6.21 13.46
CA TYR A 12 -12.72 -5.65 12.37
C TYR A 12 -12.33 -6.69 11.31
N GLU A 13 -11.75 -7.82 11.72
CA GLU A 13 -11.34 -8.85 10.76
C GLU A 13 -12.51 -9.64 10.17
N ILE A 14 -13.58 -9.85 10.94
CA ILE A 14 -14.82 -10.48 10.45
C ILE A 14 -15.45 -9.61 9.36
N GLU A 15 -15.55 -8.32 9.61
CA GLU A 15 -16.11 -7.35 8.68
C GLU A 15 -15.29 -7.31 7.38
N ASN A 16 -13.97 -7.21 7.48
CA ASN A 16 -13.09 -7.22 6.32
C ASN A 16 -13.18 -8.53 5.53
N THR A 17 -13.26 -9.68 6.23
CA THR A 17 -13.44 -10.99 5.60
C THR A 17 -14.75 -11.01 4.80
N VAL A 18 -15.87 -10.58 5.39
CA VAL A 18 -17.16 -10.54 4.66
C VAL A 18 -17.13 -9.56 3.48
N ARG A 19 -16.55 -8.36 3.68
CA ARG A 19 -16.42 -7.35 2.61
C ARG A 19 -15.56 -7.83 1.44
N SER A 20 -14.59 -8.71 1.68
CA SER A 20 -13.73 -9.28 0.63
C SER A 20 -14.52 -10.09 -0.43
N PHE A 21 -15.72 -10.57 -0.09
CA PHE A 21 -16.65 -11.23 -1.01
C PHE A 21 -17.57 -10.25 -1.76
N GLY A 22 -17.31 -8.93 -1.67
CA GLY A 22 -18.16 -7.89 -2.28
C GLY A 22 -19.50 -7.69 -1.55
N ILE A 23 -19.64 -8.24 -0.35
CA ILE A 23 -20.88 -8.17 0.43
C ILE A 23 -20.91 -6.85 1.20
N LYS A 24 -21.94 -6.03 0.96
CA LYS A 24 -22.19 -4.82 1.75
C LYS A 24 -22.71 -5.17 3.15
N ILE A 25 -22.09 -4.58 4.16
CA ILE A 25 -22.52 -4.69 5.55
C ILE A 25 -23.60 -3.65 5.80
N SER A 26 -24.74 -4.10 6.32
CA SER A 26 -25.90 -3.25 6.58
C SER A 26 -26.03 -2.83 8.04
N ASP A 27 -25.61 -3.69 8.96
CA ASP A 27 -25.69 -3.44 10.41
C ASP A 27 -24.73 -4.36 11.17
N ILE A 28 -24.34 -3.96 12.38
CA ILE A 28 -23.46 -4.70 13.29
C ILE A 28 -24.10 -4.76 14.68
N LEU A 29 -24.45 -5.97 15.12
CA LEU A 29 -25.17 -6.23 16.37
C LEU A 29 -24.31 -7.01 17.36
N TYR A 30 -24.24 -6.55 18.61
CA TYR A 30 -23.58 -7.23 19.72
C TYR A 30 -24.62 -7.87 20.64
N ASP A 31 -24.38 -9.13 21.01
CA ASP A 31 -25.25 -9.95 21.88
C ASP A 31 -26.71 -10.07 21.39
N GLY A 32 -26.94 -9.77 20.11
CA GLY A 32 -28.23 -9.85 19.44
C GLY A 32 -28.69 -11.29 19.16
N ALA A 33 -29.98 -11.44 18.90
CA ALA A 33 -30.58 -12.67 18.41
C ALA A 33 -30.71 -12.65 16.88
N VAL A 34 -30.58 -13.82 16.25
CA VAL A 34 -30.87 -13.98 14.83
C VAL A 34 -32.39 -13.89 14.63
N LYS A 35 -32.87 -12.84 13.95
CA LYS A 35 -34.29 -12.75 13.55
C LYS A 35 -34.55 -13.69 12.38
N LYS A 36 -35.54 -14.59 12.52
CA LYS A 36 -35.99 -15.53 11.47
C LYS A 36 -36.84 -14.82 10.40
N SER A 37 -36.25 -13.89 9.66
CA SER A 37 -36.85 -13.40 8.41
C SER A 37 -36.32 -14.26 7.24
N GLU A 38 -37.19 -14.61 6.30
CA GLU A 38 -36.83 -15.44 5.13
C GLU A 38 -35.82 -14.74 4.21
N ASP A 39 -35.86 -13.40 4.11
CA ASP A 39 -35.02 -12.64 3.18
C ASP A 39 -33.72 -12.07 3.77
N ASP A 40 -33.53 -12.17 5.08
CA ASP A 40 -32.44 -11.45 5.73
C ASP A 40 -31.13 -12.24 5.74
N SER A 41 -30.09 -11.71 5.08
CA SER A 41 -28.75 -12.29 5.05
C SER A 41 -27.95 -11.86 6.27
N PHE A 42 -27.36 -12.82 6.99
CA PHE A 42 -26.58 -12.55 8.20
C PHE A 42 -25.30 -13.38 8.27
N CYS A 43 -24.32 -12.84 9.01
CA CYS A 43 -23.14 -13.55 9.49
C CYS A 43 -23.17 -13.52 11.03
N TYR A 44 -23.41 -14.66 11.64
CA TYR A 44 -23.45 -14.84 13.09
C TYR A 44 -22.18 -15.54 13.56
N SER A 45 -21.55 -15.01 14.60
CA SER A 45 -20.43 -15.65 15.28
C SER A 45 -20.61 -15.59 16.79
N ARG A 46 -20.31 -16.70 17.46
CA ARG A 46 -20.37 -16.82 18.92
C ARG A 46 -19.13 -17.49 19.47
N LEU A 47 -18.58 -16.89 20.51
CA LEU A 47 -17.51 -17.48 21.32
C LEU A 47 -18.10 -17.94 22.66
N VAL A 48 -17.82 -19.18 23.04
CA VAL A 48 -18.15 -19.73 24.35
C VAL A 48 -16.87 -20.26 24.98
N LYS A 49 -16.43 -19.64 26.08
CA LYS A 49 -15.25 -20.08 26.84
C LYS A 49 -15.67 -21.14 27.85
N ASN A 50 -15.19 -22.37 27.70
CA ASN A 50 -15.41 -23.46 28.66
C ASN A 50 -14.12 -23.76 29.44
N SER A 51 -14.24 -24.50 30.55
CA SER A 51 -13.11 -24.89 31.41
C SER A 51 -12.01 -25.67 30.69
N LYS A 52 -12.32 -26.35 29.57
CA LYS A 52 -11.37 -27.16 28.78
C LYS A 52 -10.99 -26.56 27.42
N ARG A 53 -11.88 -25.81 26.76
CA ARG A 53 -11.72 -25.34 25.37
C ARG A 53 -12.51 -24.07 25.11
N ASN A 54 -12.10 -23.32 24.09
CA ASN A 54 -12.88 -22.23 23.51
C ASN A 54 -13.72 -22.78 22.34
N LEU A 55 -15.05 -22.67 22.41
CA LEU A 55 -15.95 -23.11 21.34
C LEU A 55 -16.35 -21.91 20.47
N LEU A 56 -16.23 -22.07 19.17
CA LEU A 56 -16.61 -21.08 18.18
C LEU A 56 -17.79 -21.65 17.37
N LEU A 57 -18.89 -20.91 17.34
CA LEU A 57 -20.08 -21.23 16.53
C LEU A 57 -20.25 -20.13 15.48
N ILE A 58 -20.29 -20.52 14.22
CA ILE A 58 -20.46 -19.62 13.08
C ILE A 58 -21.69 -20.07 12.30
N ALA A 59 -22.56 -19.13 11.94
CA ALA A 59 -23.70 -19.38 11.07
C ALA A 59 -23.82 -18.26 10.05
N ILE A 60 -23.87 -18.59 8.77
CA ILE A 60 -24.04 -17.60 7.70
C ILE A 60 -25.24 -17.99 6.86
N LYS A 61 -26.11 -17.00 6.62
CA LYS A 61 -27.22 -17.10 5.68
C LYS A 61 -27.03 -16.07 4.57
N ILE A 62 -27.06 -16.51 3.32
CA ILE A 62 -27.02 -15.64 2.15
C ILE A 62 -27.86 -16.26 1.03
N ARG A 63 -28.69 -15.45 0.36
CA ARG A 63 -29.56 -15.89 -0.76
C ARG A 63 -30.38 -17.16 -0.46
N GLY A 64 -30.97 -17.22 0.73
CA GLY A 64 -31.81 -18.35 1.16
C GLY A 64 -31.05 -19.58 1.66
N SER A 65 -29.76 -19.73 1.34
CA SER A 65 -28.92 -20.82 1.85
C SER A 65 -28.33 -20.47 3.21
N ILE A 66 -28.30 -21.44 4.12
CA ILE A 66 -27.69 -21.30 5.44
C ILE A 66 -26.67 -22.41 5.67
N LYS A 67 -25.52 -22.03 6.24
CA LYS A 67 -24.52 -22.98 6.70
C LYS A 67 -24.06 -22.64 8.11
N ILE A 68 -23.90 -23.69 8.91
CA ILE A 68 -23.53 -23.60 10.33
C ILE A 68 -22.29 -24.46 10.56
N ILE A 69 -21.27 -23.91 11.20
CA ILE A 69 -20.05 -24.60 11.58
C ILE A 69 -19.82 -24.40 13.08
N LYS A 70 -19.36 -25.47 13.73
CA LYS A 70 -18.87 -25.45 15.10
C LYS A 70 -17.42 -25.91 15.09
N THR A 71 -16.52 -25.11 15.65
CA THR A 71 -15.11 -25.46 15.84
C THR A 71 -14.68 -25.18 17.28
N SER A 72 -13.49 -25.64 17.66
CA SER A 72 -12.94 -25.44 18.99
C SER A 72 -11.44 -25.19 18.96
N LEU A 73 -10.97 -24.31 19.83
CA LEU A 73 -9.55 -24.05 20.07
C LEU A 73 -9.17 -24.45 21.51
N CYS A 74 -7.87 -24.57 21.76
CA CYS A 74 -7.33 -24.71 23.10
C CYS A 74 -7.81 -23.56 24.00
N ARG A 75 -7.92 -23.83 25.31
CA ARG A 75 -8.37 -22.82 26.29
C ARG A 75 -7.50 -21.57 26.27
N ASP A 76 -6.19 -21.77 26.15
CA ASP A 76 -5.18 -20.72 26.23
C ASP A 76 -4.84 -20.11 24.86
N ALA A 77 -5.65 -20.42 23.83
CA ALA A 77 -5.48 -19.87 22.49
C ALA A 77 -5.46 -18.33 22.55
N GLU A 78 -4.47 -17.74 21.89
CA GLU A 78 -4.31 -16.30 21.88
C GLU A 78 -5.49 -15.62 21.17
N LYS A 79 -5.69 -14.33 21.48
CA LYS A 79 -6.71 -13.50 20.83
C LYS A 79 -6.62 -13.58 19.30
N LYS A 80 -5.41 -13.51 18.74
CA LYS A 80 -5.17 -13.56 17.29
C LYS A 80 -5.55 -14.91 16.67
N GLU A 81 -5.33 -16.01 17.38
CA GLU A 81 -5.73 -17.35 16.91
C GLU A 81 -7.25 -17.49 16.85
N ILE A 82 -7.95 -16.99 17.87
CA ILE A 82 -9.42 -16.99 17.91
C ILE A 82 -9.97 -16.13 16.77
N GLU A 83 -9.43 -14.93 16.57
CA GLU A 83 -9.79 -14.04 15.47
C GLU A 83 -9.59 -14.70 14.11
N PHE A 84 -8.41 -15.30 13.89
CA PHE A 84 -8.09 -16.00 12.65
C PHE A 84 -9.04 -17.18 12.40
N SER A 85 -9.35 -17.98 13.42
CA SER A 85 -10.25 -19.12 13.30
C SER A 85 -11.67 -18.72 12.92
N PHE A 86 -12.18 -17.59 13.45
CA PHE A 86 -13.45 -17.03 12.99
C PHE A 86 -13.39 -16.64 11.51
N CYS A 87 -12.34 -15.92 11.11
CA CYS A 87 -12.19 -15.47 9.73
C CYS A 87 -12.07 -16.64 8.76
N GLU A 88 -11.29 -17.67 9.10
CA GLU A 88 -11.14 -18.89 8.30
C GLU A 88 -12.48 -19.62 8.14
N ALA A 89 -13.24 -19.81 9.23
CA ALA A 89 -14.54 -20.47 9.17
C ALA A 89 -15.54 -19.68 8.30
N ILE A 90 -15.57 -18.35 8.47
CA ILE A 90 -16.43 -17.46 7.68
C ILE A 90 -16.05 -17.49 6.20
N PHE A 91 -14.76 -17.39 5.90
CA PHE A 91 -14.23 -17.44 4.53
C PHE A 91 -14.61 -18.75 3.84
N ASN A 92 -14.43 -19.89 4.50
CA ASN A 92 -14.78 -21.19 3.93
C ASN A 92 -16.28 -21.30 3.65
N ILE A 93 -17.13 -20.87 4.59
CA ILE A 93 -18.58 -20.88 4.40
C ILE A 93 -19.00 -19.96 3.24
N LEU A 94 -18.49 -18.74 3.20
CA LEU A 94 -18.82 -17.80 2.12
C LEU A 94 -18.33 -18.28 0.77
N THR A 95 -17.15 -18.90 0.70
CA THR A 95 -16.62 -19.48 -0.54
C THR A 95 -17.57 -20.54 -1.08
N GLU A 96 -18.06 -21.42 -0.22
CA GLU A 96 -19.02 -22.45 -0.61
C GLU A 96 -20.39 -21.89 -1.01
N LEU A 97 -20.94 -20.95 -0.23
CA LEU A 97 -22.27 -20.39 -0.49
C LEU A 97 -22.31 -19.45 -1.70
N THR A 98 -21.20 -18.79 -2.03
CA THR A 98 -21.15 -17.80 -3.12
C THR A 98 -20.47 -18.31 -4.38
N GLY A 99 -19.67 -19.37 -4.30
CA GLY A 99 -18.80 -19.84 -5.37
C GLY A 99 -17.62 -18.91 -5.66
N ILE A 100 -17.42 -17.86 -4.86
CA ILE A 100 -16.36 -16.85 -5.02
C ILE A 100 -15.24 -17.17 -4.05
N SER A 101 -13.99 -17.12 -4.51
CA SER A 101 -12.81 -17.14 -3.62
C SER A 101 -12.01 -15.86 -3.85
N PRO A 102 -11.99 -14.91 -2.90
CA PRO A 102 -11.17 -13.71 -3.00
C PRO A 102 -9.69 -14.04 -3.28
N ALA A 103 -9.07 -13.34 -4.24
CA ALA A 103 -7.74 -13.70 -4.72
C ALA A 103 -6.63 -13.59 -3.65
N TRP A 104 -6.83 -12.74 -2.64
CA TRP A 104 -5.94 -12.55 -1.50
C TRP A 104 -6.30 -13.43 -0.29
N GLY A 105 -7.32 -14.27 -0.39
CA GLY A 105 -7.76 -15.16 0.68
C GLY A 105 -8.11 -14.40 1.96
N LEU A 106 -7.51 -14.81 3.07
CA LEU A 106 -7.68 -14.24 4.42
C LEU A 106 -6.79 -13.02 4.69
N LEU A 107 -6.06 -12.51 3.70
CA LEU A 107 -5.21 -11.33 3.88
C LEU A 107 -6.04 -10.03 3.74
N THR A 108 -6.33 -9.39 4.87
CA THR A 108 -7.08 -8.14 4.98
C THR A 108 -6.20 -7.04 5.59
N GLY A 109 -5.94 -5.95 4.84
CA GLY A 109 -5.17 -4.81 5.36
C GLY A 109 -3.69 -5.08 5.69
N VAL A 110 -3.17 -6.29 5.42
CA VAL A 110 -1.79 -6.67 5.66
C VAL A 110 -0.89 -6.15 4.54
N ARG A 111 0.34 -5.72 4.86
CA ARG A 111 1.43 -5.52 3.88
C ARG A 111 1.93 -6.89 3.41
N PRO A 112 1.48 -7.44 2.26
CA PRO A 112 1.66 -8.86 1.97
C PRO A 112 3.13 -9.23 1.79
N VAL A 113 3.95 -8.31 1.28
CA VAL A 113 5.40 -8.49 1.12
C VAL A 113 6.10 -8.71 2.46
N LYS A 114 5.73 -7.95 3.50
CA LYS A 114 6.29 -8.11 4.85
C LYS A 114 5.91 -9.46 5.45
N LEU A 115 4.65 -9.89 5.26
CA LEU A 115 4.21 -11.21 5.70
C LEU A 115 4.97 -12.32 4.97
N MET A 116 5.12 -12.22 3.66
CA MET A 116 5.86 -13.20 2.85
C MET A 116 7.29 -13.37 3.37
N LEU A 117 8.01 -12.28 3.57
CA LEU A 117 9.40 -12.31 4.06
C LEU A 117 9.49 -12.90 5.47
N ALA A 118 8.61 -12.47 6.39
CA ALA A 118 8.59 -13.04 7.74
C ALA A 118 8.32 -14.56 7.74
N VAL A 119 7.38 -15.02 6.91
CA VAL A 119 7.11 -16.46 6.77
C VAL A 119 8.30 -17.17 6.10
N CYS A 120 8.97 -16.55 5.12
CA CYS A 120 10.18 -17.10 4.52
C CYS A 120 11.26 -17.34 5.58
N ASP A 121 11.46 -16.39 6.48
CA ASP A 121 12.43 -16.50 7.58
C ASP A 121 12.03 -17.62 8.56
N GLU A 122 10.75 -17.74 8.88
CA GLU A 122 10.22 -18.78 9.79
C GLU A 122 10.35 -20.20 9.22
N VAL A 123 10.11 -20.39 7.92
CA VAL A 123 10.04 -21.72 7.29
C VAL A 123 11.24 -22.06 6.41
N GLY A 124 12.25 -21.20 6.36
CA GLY A 124 13.51 -21.43 5.66
C GLY A 124 13.46 -21.24 4.14
N GLY A 125 12.53 -20.42 3.62
CA GLY A 125 12.56 -20.00 2.21
C GLY A 125 11.20 -19.79 1.55
N PHE A 126 11.26 -19.30 0.30
CA PHE A 126 10.09 -18.92 -0.50
C PHE A 126 9.14 -20.09 -0.77
N GLU A 127 9.63 -21.28 -1.11
CA GLU A 127 8.75 -22.43 -1.41
C GLU A 127 7.86 -22.82 -0.22
N GLY A 128 8.44 -22.83 0.98
CA GLY A 128 7.69 -23.07 2.22
C GLY A 128 6.69 -21.94 2.50
N ALA A 129 7.09 -20.68 2.29
CA ALA A 129 6.21 -19.54 2.50
C ALA A 129 5.04 -19.50 1.53
N GLU A 130 5.26 -19.83 0.25
CA GLU A 130 4.21 -19.99 -0.76
C GLU A 130 3.20 -21.07 -0.35
N LYS A 131 3.69 -22.21 0.18
CA LYS A 131 2.84 -23.27 0.71
C LYS A 131 1.99 -22.78 1.90
N VAL A 132 2.57 -22.04 2.84
CA VAL A 132 1.85 -21.46 3.98
C VAL A 132 0.78 -20.46 3.51
N LEU A 133 1.12 -19.55 2.60
CA LEU A 133 0.17 -18.58 2.04
C LEU A 133 -1.00 -19.26 1.33
N LYS A 134 -0.72 -20.34 0.59
CA LYS A 134 -1.76 -21.13 -0.08
C LYS A 134 -2.66 -21.85 0.91
N THR A 135 -2.10 -22.54 1.90
CA THR A 135 -2.86 -23.45 2.76
C THR A 135 -3.50 -22.74 3.94
N LYS A 136 -2.76 -21.90 4.66
CA LYS A 136 -3.22 -21.18 5.84
C LYS A 136 -4.01 -19.95 5.44
N TYR A 137 -3.45 -19.11 4.57
CA TYR A 137 -4.05 -17.81 4.21
C TYR A 137 -4.97 -17.86 2.98
N LYS A 138 -5.10 -19.03 2.32
CA LYS A 138 -5.97 -19.23 1.14
C LYS A 138 -5.69 -18.25 -0.01
N VAL A 139 -4.46 -17.76 -0.14
CA VAL A 139 -4.08 -16.84 -1.22
C VAL A 139 -4.06 -17.60 -2.55
N SER A 140 -4.62 -16.99 -3.60
CA SER A 140 -4.63 -17.60 -4.93
C SER A 140 -3.22 -17.75 -5.52
N ALA A 141 -3.01 -18.77 -6.34
CA ALA A 141 -1.71 -19.04 -6.97
C ALA A 141 -1.16 -17.83 -7.76
N LYS A 142 -2.03 -17.11 -8.49
CA LYS A 142 -1.65 -15.90 -9.22
C LYS A 142 -1.14 -14.78 -8.30
N LYS A 143 -1.73 -14.62 -7.12
CA LYS A 143 -1.28 -13.63 -6.13
C LYS A 143 -0.02 -14.08 -5.40
N ILE A 144 0.14 -15.38 -5.17
CA ILE A 144 1.37 -15.96 -4.61
C ILE A 144 2.55 -15.74 -5.56
N ASP A 145 2.39 -16.02 -6.86
CA ASP A 145 3.43 -15.75 -7.86
C ASP A 145 3.87 -14.28 -7.85
N LEU A 146 2.90 -13.36 -7.94
CA LEU A 146 3.17 -11.93 -7.88
C LEU A 146 3.91 -11.55 -6.59
N LEU A 147 3.44 -12.07 -5.45
CA LEU A 147 4.03 -11.78 -4.16
C LEU A 147 5.45 -12.33 -4.03
N SER A 148 5.71 -13.55 -4.50
CA SER A 148 7.04 -14.16 -4.51
C SER A 148 8.02 -13.34 -5.34
N ARG A 149 7.63 -12.93 -6.56
CA ARG A 149 8.46 -12.06 -7.42
C ARG A 149 8.78 -10.73 -6.77
N VAL A 150 7.78 -10.05 -6.21
CA VAL A 150 7.97 -8.75 -5.54
C VAL A 150 8.81 -8.88 -4.28
N SER A 151 8.59 -9.93 -3.48
CA SER A 151 9.34 -10.16 -2.25
C SER A 151 10.81 -10.53 -2.52
N ARG A 152 11.11 -11.31 -3.57
CA ARG A 152 12.50 -11.59 -3.98
C ARG A 152 13.22 -10.33 -4.45
N PHE A 153 12.53 -9.49 -5.22
CA PHE A 153 13.08 -8.19 -5.61
C PHE A 153 13.37 -7.31 -4.38
N ALA A 154 12.40 -7.19 -3.46
CA ALA A 154 12.55 -6.40 -2.24
C ALA A 154 13.69 -6.92 -1.34
N GLU A 155 13.79 -8.25 -1.17
CA GLU A 155 14.88 -8.88 -0.42
C GLU A 155 16.25 -8.56 -1.07
N GLY A 156 16.33 -8.61 -2.40
CA GLY A 156 17.53 -8.22 -3.14
C GLY A 156 17.93 -6.75 -2.90
N VAL A 157 16.96 -5.84 -2.83
CA VAL A 157 17.23 -4.42 -2.49
C VAL A 157 17.72 -4.29 -1.06
N SER A 158 17.06 -4.92 -0.08
CA SER A 158 17.44 -4.83 1.33
C SER A 158 18.84 -5.36 1.61
N LYS A 159 19.29 -6.40 0.89
CA LYS A 159 20.65 -6.96 1.02
C LYS A 159 21.75 -6.03 0.50
N ARG A 160 21.42 -5.00 -0.29
CA ARG A 160 22.38 -3.99 -0.76
C ARG A 160 22.59 -2.85 0.24
N VAL A 161 21.75 -2.75 1.27
CA VAL A 161 21.88 -1.71 2.29
C VAL A 161 22.94 -2.12 3.29
N GLU A 162 24.03 -1.36 3.36
CA GLU A 162 25.13 -1.62 4.28
C GLU A 162 24.88 -0.95 5.64
N PRO A 163 25.48 -1.48 6.74
CA PRO A 163 25.60 -0.71 7.98
C PRO A 163 26.20 0.68 7.68
N MET A 164 25.74 1.73 8.38
CA MET A 164 26.13 3.12 8.13
C MET A 164 25.66 3.72 6.78
N SER A 165 24.73 3.08 6.07
CA SER A 165 24.03 3.71 4.94
C SER A 165 22.85 4.59 5.39
N TYR A 166 22.56 5.65 4.63
CA TYR A 166 21.34 6.47 4.79
C TYR A 166 20.64 6.73 3.45
N SER A 167 19.38 7.15 3.52
CA SER A 167 18.62 7.59 2.35
C SER A 167 18.13 9.02 2.57
N LEU A 168 18.31 9.86 1.55
CA LEU A 168 17.92 11.26 1.57
C LEU A 168 16.53 11.42 0.96
N TYR A 169 15.60 11.99 1.74
CA TYR A 169 14.28 12.39 1.24
C TYR A 169 14.23 13.92 1.14
N ILE A 170 13.93 14.42 -0.05
CA ILE A 170 13.80 15.85 -0.35
C ILE A 170 12.32 16.15 -0.58
N SER A 171 11.73 16.99 0.27
CA SER A 171 10.33 17.37 0.16
C SER A 171 10.17 18.61 -0.71
N ILE A 172 9.31 18.54 -1.73
CA ILE A 172 8.79 19.69 -2.48
C ILE A 172 7.30 19.83 -2.13
N PRO A 173 6.94 20.59 -1.08
CA PRO A 173 5.61 20.61 -0.49
C PRO A 173 4.62 21.49 -1.28
N PHE A 174 4.73 21.50 -2.60
CA PHE A 174 3.90 22.31 -3.49
C PHE A 174 3.15 21.43 -4.48
N CYS A 175 1.88 21.75 -4.72
CA CYS A 175 1.02 21.07 -5.67
C CYS A 175 0.30 22.10 -6.57
N PRO A 176 -0.13 21.70 -7.78
CA PRO A 176 -1.04 22.53 -8.59
C PRO A 176 -2.37 22.80 -7.88
N SER A 177 -2.86 21.79 -7.15
CA SER A 177 -4.13 21.76 -6.43
C SER A 177 -4.10 20.69 -5.33
N ARG A 178 -4.96 20.78 -4.32
CA ARG A 178 -5.11 19.74 -3.30
C ARG A 178 -6.12 18.66 -3.71
N CYS A 179 -5.74 17.37 -3.63
CA CYS A 179 -6.69 16.26 -3.80
C CYS A 179 -7.51 16.01 -2.54
N ASN A 180 -8.75 15.54 -2.71
CA ASN A 180 -9.71 15.30 -1.63
C ASN A 180 -9.26 14.21 -0.63
N TYR A 181 -8.44 13.26 -1.08
CA TYR A 181 -7.91 12.16 -0.25
C TYR A 181 -6.51 12.45 0.31
N CYS A 182 -5.86 13.54 -0.10
CA CYS A 182 -4.45 13.76 0.18
C CYS A 182 -4.21 14.11 1.65
N SER A 183 -3.42 13.28 2.33
CA SER A 183 -2.97 13.49 3.71
C SER A 183 -1.62 14.21 3.80
N PHE A 184 -0.95 14.48 2.68
CA PHE A 184 0.34 15.18 2.67
C PHE A 184 0.16 16.68 2.88
N ILE A 185 1.06 17.27 3.66
CA ILE A 185 1.17 18.72 3.82
C ILE A 185 1.66 19.27 2.48
N SER A 186 0.78 19.99 1.79
CA SER A 186 1.11 20.64 0.52
C SER A 186 0.43 22.00 0.41
N LYS A 187 1.12 22.95 -0.22
CA LYS A 187 0.61 24.28 -0.57
C LYS A 187 0.27 24.34 -2.06
N GLU A 188 -0.77 25.10 -2.40
CA GLU A 188 -1.13 25.32 -3.80
C GLU A 188 -0.25 26.40 -4.42
N VAL A 189 0.45 26.07 -5.51
CA VAL A 189 1.43 26.98 -6.14
C VAL A 189 0.83 28.33 -6.47
N LYS A 190 -0.41 28.37 -7.01
CA LYS A 190 -1.06 29.62 -7.42
C LYS A 190 -1.13 30.69 -6.33
N ARG A 191 -1.14 30.30 -5.05
CA ARG A 191 -1.23 31.23 -3.92
C ARG A 191 0.14 31.68 -3.39
N ASP A 192 1.20 30.95 -3.71
CA ASP A 192 2.50 31.03 -3.05
C ASP A 192 3.69 31.03 -4.03
N ILE A 193 3.50 31.41 -5.31
CA ILE A 193 4.56 31.42 -6.34
C ILE A 193 5.83 32.14 -5.86
N GLY A 194 5.69 33.28 -5.18
CA GLY A 194 6.83 34.06 -4.67
C GLY A 194 7.65 33.36 -3.58
N LEU A 195 7.12 32.32 -2.92
CA LEU A 195 7.84 31.55 -1.91
C LEU A 195 8.65 30.40 -2.52
N LEU A 196 8.35 30.00 -3.77
CA LEU A 196 8.90 28.79 -4.36
C LEU A 196 10.40 28.91 -4.59
N GLU A 197 10.87 30.05 -5.12
CA GLU A 197 12.30 30.32 -5.33
C GLU A 197 13.06 30.34 -4.01
N THR A 198 12.60 31.14 -3.04
CA THR A 198 13.21 31.20 -1.70
C THR A 198 13.23 29.84 -1.03
N TYR A 199 12.16 29.04 -1.17
CA TYR A 199 12.11 27.69 -0.63
C TYR A 199 13.20 26.80 -1.24
N ILE A 200 13.33 26.79 -2.58
CA ILE A 200 14.35 25.99 -3.27
C ILE A 200 15.76 26.42 -2.85
N GLU A 201 16.01 27.71 -2.68
CA GLU A 201 17.30 28.22 -2.20
C GLU A 201 17.62 27.74 -0.78
N ARG A 202 16.67 27.87 0.15
CA ARG A 202 16.87 27.40 1.52
C ARG A 202 16.99 25.87 1.59
N LEU A 203 16.27 25.16 0.72
CA LEU A 203 16.34 23.70 0.61
C LEU A 203 17.72 23.23 0.13
N ILE A 204 18.30 23.90 -0.87
CA ILE A 204 19.65 23.60 -1.36
C ILE A 204 20.67 23.79 -0.24
N ASP A 205 20.57 24.89 0.52
CA ASP A 205 21.44 25.13 1.68
C ASP A 205 21.29 24.03 2.75
N GLU A 206 20.05 23.63 3.05
CA GLU A 206 19.75 22.56 4.02
C GLU A 206 20.29 21.20 3.57
N VAL A 207 20.13 20.84 2.29
CA VAL A 207 20.65 19.58 1.74
C VAL A 207 22.18 19.58 1.81
N ARG A 208 22.83 20.68 1.42
CA ARG A 208 24.29 20.82 1.48
C ARG A 208 24.83 20.62 2.90
N LEU A 209 24.21 21.26 3.89
CA LEU A 209 24.56 21.11 5.30
C LEU A 209 24.34 19.67 5.79
N SER A 210 23.21 19.07 5.43
CA SER A 210 22.83 17.72 5.85
C SER A 210 23.77 16.65 5.29
N LEU A 211 24.12 16.76 4.00
CA LEU A 211 25.06 15.86 3.33
C LEU A 211 26.46 15.96 3.94
N LYS A 212 26.92 17.19 4.23
CA LYS A 212 28.20 17.41 4.91
C LYS A 212 28.22 16.77 6.30
N ILE A 213 27.17 16.94 7.10
CA ILE A 213 27.09 16.31 8.43
C ILE A 213 27.14 14.78 8.29
N ALA A 214 26.42 14.21 7.32
CA ALA A 214 26.42 12.76 7.09
C ALA A 214 27.82 12.25 6.68
N GLU A 215 28.52 12.98 5.82
CA GLU A 215 29.91 12.70 5.44
C GLU A 215 30.85 12.75 6.65
N ASP A 216 30.76 13.79 7.48
CA ASP A 216 31.60 14.00 8.67
C ASP A 216 31.47 12.85 9.70
N ILE A 217 30.30 12.19 9.77
CA ILE A 217 30.07 11.02 10.65
C ILE A 217 30.23 9.66 9.93
N GLY A 218 30.70 9.67 8.68
CA GLY A 218 31.01 8.46 7.90
C GLY A 218 29.80 7.69 7.40
N LEU A 219 28.67 8.36 7.15
CA LEU A 219 27.49 7.73 6.55
C LEU A 219 27.56 7.72 5.02
N GLY A 220 27.25 6.57 4.41
CA GLY A 220 27.17 6.40 2.96
C GLY A 220 25.77 6.71 2.41
N LEU A 221 25.68 7.59 1.40
CA LEU A 221 24.40 7.89 0.74
C LEU A 221 24.01 6.70 -0.16
N PHE A 222 22.88 6.06 0.15
CA PHE A 222 22.39 4.88 -0.57
C PHE A 222 21.31 5.19 -1.60
N SER A 223 20.37 6.06 -1.25
CA SER A 223 19.30 6.48 -2.17
C SER A 223 18.82 7.90 -1.93
N VAL A 224 18.27 8.52 -2.98
CA VAL A 224 17.66 9.85 -2.95
C VAL A 224 16.24 9.75 -3.48
N TYR A 225 15.29 10.38 -2.79
CA TYR A 225 13.90 10.47 -3.22
C TYR A 225 13.40 11.91 -3.12
N ILE A 226 13.03 12.51 -4.24
CA ILE A 226 12.37 13.82 -4.29
C ILE A 226 10.87 13.60 -4.37
N GLY A 227 10.12 14.06 -3.35
CA GLY A 227 8.69 13.81 -3.19
C GLY A 227 7.94 14.95 -2.52
N GLY A 228 6.84 14.63 -1.83
CA GLY A 228 6.10 15.56 -0.97
C GLY A 228 4.75 15.95 -1.58
N GLY A 229 4.70 17.14 -2.18
CA GLY A 229 3.55 17.57 -2.97
C GLY A 229 3.66 17.03 -4.40
N THR A 230 4.28 17.81 -5.27
CA THR A 230 4.49 17.47 -6.67
C THR A 230 5.81 18.10 -7.12
N PRO A 231 6.95 17.39 -7.04
CA PRO A 231 8.24 17.92 -7.47
C PRO A 231 8.22 18.50 -8.89
N THR A 232 7.49 17.86 -9.79
CA THR A 232 7.33 18.32 -11.18
C THR A 232 6.47 19.56 -11.34
N VAL A 233 5.98 20.18 -10.25
CA VAL A 233 5.31 21.49 -10.32
C VAL A 233 6.30 22.64 -10.48
N LEU A 234 7.57 22.43 -10.15
CA LEU A 234 8.63 23.41 -10.38
C LEU A 234 8.67 23.82 -11.85
N SER A 235 9.01 25.09 -12.10
CA SER A 235 9.34 25.53 -13.47
C SER A 235 10.57 24.78 -13.96
N GLU A 236 10.76 24.72 -15.28
CA GLU A 236 11.92 24.07 -15.89
C GLU A 236 13.23 24.64 -15.35
N ASN A 237 13.36 25.96 -15.25
CA ASN A 237 14.54 26.62 -14.68
C ASN A 237 14.80 26.25 -13.21
N LEU A 238 13.76 26.19 -12.38
CA LEU A 238 13.92 25.85 -10.96
C LEU A 238 14.21 24.37 -10.75
N LEU A 239 13.60 23.50 -11.57
CA LEU A 239 13.92 22.08 -11.56
C LEU A 239 15.37 21.86 -11.97
N ASP A 240 15.81 22.48 -13.07
CA ASP A 240 17.18 22.36 -13.57
C ASP A 240 18.20 22.86 -12.53
N ARG A 241 17.97 24.04 -11.94
CA ARG A 241 18.81 24.58 -10.85
C ARG A 241 18.88 23.65 -9.64
N LEU A 242 17.74 23.10 -9.20
CA LEU A 242 17.72 22.14 -8.09
C LEU A 242 18.55 20.90 -8.44
N MET A 243 18.33 20.33 -9.61
CA MET A 243 19.02 19.11 -10.03
C MET A 243 20.53 19.33 -10.24
N GLU A 244 20.93 20.48 -10.79
CA GLU A 244 22.32 20.90 -10.93
C GLU A 244 23.02 20.95 -9.57
N GLU A 245 22.44 21.66 -8.59
CA GLU A 245 23.02 21.77 -7.25
C GLU A 245 23.09 20.42 -6.53
N LEU A 246 22.07 19.59 -6.66
CA LEU A 246 22.07 18.24 -6.08
C LEU A 246 23.13 17.33 -6.73
N SER A 247 23.38 17.47 -8.04
CA SER A 247 24.34 16.65 -8.77
C SER A 247 25.78 16.82 -8.29
N LEU A 248 26.10 17.93 -7.62
CA LEU A 248 27.42 18.19 -7.04
C LEU A 248 27.74 17.28 -5.84
N PHE A 249 26.71 16.73 -5.19
CA PHE A 249 26.86 15.95 -3.95
C PHE A 249 26.36 14.51 -4.08
N ILE A 250 25.54 14.23 -5.11
CA ILE A 250 24.99 12.89 -5.32
C ILE A 250 25.98 12.05 -6.14
N PRO A 251 26.47 10.91 -5.61
CA PRO A 251 27.35 10.01 -6.34
C PRO A 251 26.70 9.48 -7.62
N SER A 252 27.51 9.27 -8.66
CA SER A 252 27.04 8.73 -9.94
C SER A 252 26.65 7.25 -9.87
N ASP A 253 27.15 6.52 -8.88
CA ASP A 253 26.89 5.10 -8.63
C ASP A 253 25.80 4.85 -7.57
N LEU A 254 25.00 5.87 -7.23
CA LEU A 254 23.91 5.76 -6.29
C LEU A 254 22.92 4.64 -6.68
N ALA A 255 22.50 3.83 -5.70
CA ALA A 255 21.63 2.69 -5.95
C ALA A 255 20.26 3.09 -6.53
N GLU A 256 19.69 4.21 -6.06
CA GLU A 256 18.43 4.77 -6.60
C GLU A 256 18.37 6.28 -6.39
N PHE A 257 18.10 7.02 -7.47
CA PHE A 257 17.69 8.42 -7.43
C PHE A 257 16.29 8.53 -8.08
N THR A 258 15.29 8.71 -7.24
CA THR A 258 13.90 8.85 -7.65
C THR A 258 13.44 10.30 -7.65
N VAL A 259 12.75 10.71 -8.72
CA VAL A 259 11.91 11.91 -8.73
C VAL A 259 10.44 11.51 -8.84
N GLU A 260 9.63 11.95 -7.89
CA GLU A 260 8.19 11.74 -7.94
C GLU A 260 7.53 12.68 -8.97
N ALA A 261 6.82 12.08 -9.92
CA ALA A 261 5.96 12.75 -10.88
C ALA A 261 4.51 12.33 -10.63
N GLY A 262 4.05 12.51 -9.38
CA GLY A 262 2.75 12.08 -8.90
C GLY A 262 1.55 12.77 -9.54
N ARG A 263 1.80 13.75 -10.43
CA ARG A 263 0.85 14.50 -11.27
C ARG A 263 1.31 14.39 -12.74
N PRO A 264 0.71 13.52 -13.55
CA PRO A 264 1.06 13.41 -14.97
C PRO A 264 0.92 14.73 -15.73
N ASP A 265 -0.07 15.54 -15.34
CA ASP A 265 -0.39 16.87 -15.87
C ASP A 265 0.71 17.93 -15.66
N THR A 266 1.69 17.68 -14.78
CA THR A 266 2.83 18.58 -14.56
C THR A 266 4.15 18.08 -15.14
N LEU A 267 4.17 16.86 -15.70
CA LEU A 267 5.38 16.23 -16.25
C LEU A 267 5.48 16.49 -17.76
N THR A 268 6.16 17.57 -18.14
CA THR A 268 6.42 17.90 -19.55
C THR A 268 7.61 17.12 -20.12
N ARG A 269 7.72 17.04 -21.45
CA ARG A 269 8.90 16.45 -22.12
C ARG A 269 10.19 17.19 -21.78
N GLU A 270 10.16 18.51 -21.63
CA GLU A 270 11.35 19.27 -21.25
C GLU A 270 11.77 18.95 -19.81
N LYS A 271 10.83 18.78 -18.87
CA LYS A 271 11.15 18.29 -17.52
C LYS A 271 11.76 16.90 -17.54
N LEU A 272 11.24 15.97 -18.36
CA LEU A 272 11.86 14.66 -18.53
C LEU A 272 13.28 14.77 -19.08
N LYS A 273 13.50 15.66 -20.06
CA LYS A 273 14.82 15.93 -20.63
C LYS A 273 15.78 16.51 -19.58
N ILE A 274 15.33 17.45 -18.76
CA ILE A 274 16.08 17.97 -17.61
C ILE A 274 16.49 16.80 -16.70
N LEU A 275 15.52 16.01 -16.22
CA LEU A 275 15.79 14.89 -15.32
C LEU A 275 16.78 13.87 -15.93
N SER A 276 16.69 13.60 -17.23
CA SER A 276 17.58 12.65 -17.92
C SER A 276 19.03 13.11 -18.06
N ARG A 277 19.31 14.41 -17.87
CA ARG A 277 20.69 14.93 -17.85
C ARG A 277 21.42 14.60 -16.54
N TYR A 278 20.68 14.24 -15.50
CA TYR A 278 21.21 13.97 -14.17
C TYR A 278 21.13 12.48 -13.85
N THR A 279 21.67 12.08 -12.69
CA THR A 279 21.75 10.68 -12.23
C THR A 279 20.40 10.09 -11.80
N VAL A 280 19.28 10.72 -12.20
CA VAL A 280 17.92 10.21 -11.95
C VAL A 280 17.74 8.92 -12.72
N ASN A 281 17.63 7.81 -11.99
CA ASN A 281 17.48 6.48 -12.57
C ASN A 281 16.09 5.89 -12.33
N ARG A 282 15.20 6.63 -11.65
CA ARG A 282 13.78 6.26 -11.46
C ARG A 282 12.86 7.48 -11.47
N ILE A 283 11.70 7.36 -12.12
CA ILE A 283 10.64 8.37 -12.06
C ILE A 283 9.36 7.70 -11.54
N ALA A 284 8.81 8.17 -10.42
CA ALA A 284 7.56 7.62 -9.91
C ALA A 284 6.34 8.34 -10.52
N ILE A 285 5.77 7.79 -11.60
CA ILE A 285 4.54 8.30 -12.23
C ILE A 285 3.33 7.56 -11.68
N ASN A 286 2.37 8.26 -11.09
CA ASN A 286 1.26 7.62 -10.37
C ASN A 286 -0.13 8.06 -10.89
N PRO A 287 -0.92 7.15 -11.51
CA PRO A 287 -2.26 7.48 -11.97
C PRO A 287 -3.26 7.62 -10.83
N GLN A 288 -2.99 7.06 -9.65
CA GLN A 288 -3.91 6.80 -8.53
C GLN A 288 -5.02 5.81 -8.86
N THR A 289 -5.68 5.99 -10.01
CA THR A 289 -6.72 5.12 -10.56
C THR A 289 -6.78 5.31 -12.07
N MET A 290 -7.21 4.28 -12.79
CA MET A 290 -7.42 4.33 -14.25
C MET A 290 -8.88 4.70 -14.61
N SER A 291 -9.66 5.19 -13.65
CA SER A 291 -11.04 5.63 -13.86
C SER A 291 -11.14 7.14 -13.83
N ASP A 292 -11.43 7.74 -14.97
CA ASP A 292 -11.58 9.20 -15.12
C ASP A 292 -12.67 9.78 -14.22
N GLU A 293 -13.77 9.03 -14.03
CA GLU A 293 -14.85 9.41 -13.11
C GLU A 293 -14.34 9.53 -11.66
N VAL A 294 -13.56 8.53 -11.21
CA VAL A 294 -12.97 8.56 -9.87
C VAL A 294 -11.94 9.69 -9.76
N LEU A 295 -11.09 9.90 -10.78
CA LEU A 295 -10.10 10.99 -10.81
C LEU A 295 -10.77 12.36 -10.63
N LYS A 296 -11.85 12.61 -11.37
CA LYS A 296 -12.64 13.83 -11.25
C LYS A 296 -13.20 14.00 -9.83
N ASN A 297 -13.80 12.96 -9.26
CA ASN A 297 -14.43 13.00 -7.93
C ASN A 297 -13.41 13.22 -6.80
N ILE A 298 -12.17 12.77 -6.97
CA ILE A 298 -11.12 12.95 -5.96
C ILE A 298 -10.29 14.23 -6.14
N GLY A 299 -10.69 15.11 -7.08
CA GLY A 299 -10.05 16.40 -7.32
C GLY A 299 -8.71 16.29 -8.05
N ARG A 300 -8.60 15.35 -8.99
CA ARG A 300 -7.43 15.23 -9.88
C ARG A 300 -7.78 15.75 -11.27
N ASN A 301 -6.93 16.64 -11.77
CA ASN A 301 -7.10 17.32 -13.06
C ASN A 301 -6.28 16.64 -14.16
N HIS A 302 -6.35 15.32 -14.22
CA HIS A 302 -5.68 14.50 -15.23
C HIS A 302 -6.58 13.29 -15.54
N THR A 303 -6.42 12.70 -16.72
CA THR A 303 -7.13 11.50 -17.18
C THR A 303 -6.23 10.26 -17.13
N ALA A 304 -6.81 9.08 -17.21
CA ALA A 304 -6.05 7.84 -17.37
C ALA A 304 -5.16 7.87 -18.62
N ASN A 305 -5.58 8.58 -19.69
CA ASN A 305 -4.79 8.74 -20.89
C ASN A 305 -3.56 9.65 -20.67
N ASP A 306 -3.70 10.76 -19.92
CA ASP A 306 -2.56 11.63 -19.59
C ASP A 306 -1.45 10.87 -18.84
N PHE A 307 -1.84 9.91 -17.99
CA PHE A 307 -0.89 8.99 -17.37
C PHE A 307 -0.16 8.11 -18.39
N VAL A 308 -0.88 7.53 -19.35
CA VAL A 308 -0.29 6.68 -20.39
C VAL A 308 0.68 7.48 -21.26
N GLU A 309 0.33 8.72 -21.62
CA GLU A 309 1.18 9.63 -22.38
C GLU A 309 2.45 10.00 -21.60
N ALA A 310 2.32 10.38 -20.33
CA ALA A 310 3.45 10.70 -19.47
C ALA A 310 4.39 9.49 -19.28
N PHE A 311 3.83 8.29 -19.07
CA PHE A 311 4.60 7.05 -18.98
C PHE A 311 5.35 6.76 -20.28
N THR A 312 4.68 6.90 -21.42
CA THR A 312 5.28 6.67 -22.74
C THR A 312 6.40 7.67 -23.02
N ALA A 313 6.18 8.95 -22.75
CA ALA A 313 7.20 9.98 -22.90
C ALA A 313 8.44 9.71 -22.03
N ALA A 314 8.26 9.27 -20.78
CA ALA A 314 9.37 8.89 -19.91
C ALA A 314 10.14 7.66 -20.45
N ARG A 315 9.44 6.66 -21.00
CA ARG A 315 10.07 5.50 -21.66
C ARG A 315 10.89 5.92 -22.88
N GLU A 316 10.35 6.80 -23.72
CA GLU A 316 11.04 7.34 -24.91
C GLU A 316 12.30 8.13 -24.55
N MET A 317 12.33 8.77 -23.38
CA MET A 317 13.51 9.47 -22.85
C MET A 317 14.54 8.53 -22.19
N GLY A 318 14.29 7.21 -22.20
CA GLY A 318 15.24 6.20 -21.72
C GLY A 318 15.07 5.79 -20.25
N PHE A 319 14.04 6.29 -19.55
CA PHE A 319 13.77 5.85 -18.17
C PHE A 319 13.28 4.39 -18.16
N SER A 320 14.09 3.49 -17.60
CA SER A 320 13.78 2.05 -17.53
C SER A 320 13.01 1.68 -16.25
N ASN A 321 13.14 2.47 -15.19
CA ASN A 321 12.50 2.28 -13.89
C ASN A 321 11.44 3.38 -13.66
N ILE A 322 10.17 3.01 -13.79
CA ILE A 322 9.01 3.91 -13.68
C ILE A 322 7.96 3.28 -12.78
#